data_AF-A0A2V7VHT0-F1
#
_entry.id   AF-A0A2V7VHT0-F1
#
_cell.length_a   1.000
_cell.length_b   1.000
_cell.length_c   1.000
_cell.angle_alpha   90.00
_cell.angle_beta   90.00
_cell.angle_gamma   90.00
#
_symmetry.space_group_name_H-M   'P 1'
#
loop_
_entity.id
_entity.type
_entity.pdbx_description
1 polymer ?
#
loop_
_entity_poly.entity_id
_entity_poly.type
_entity_poly.pdbx_seq_one_letter_code
_entity_poly.pdbx_strand_id
1 'polypeptide(L)'
;MLSSCGGDNATSANPTPATPTPAPATSPTPAAFSCPLPPSSNPTDNCFEGEPQLGSLVNTAIDHVIAARPELFNLTELNGGNPRVLDRDGYWQAVKGELEKQGACTIIQKEELAIKNNNAFNEQWNIQTSAGFVRRRYVTTCTPAWF
;
A
#
# COMPACT_ATOMS: atom_id res chain seq x y z
N MET A 1 -77.69 -40.83 13.98
CA MET A 1 -77.61 -40.36 15.39
C MET A 1 -76.24 -39.76 15.60
N LEU A 2 -76.20 -38.62 16.30
CA LEU A 2 -75.15 -37.60 16.41
C LEU A 2 -73.88 -37.99 17.22
N SER A 3 -72.84 -37.14 17.06
CA SER A 3 -71.83 -36.68 18.05
C SER A 3 -70.62 -37.58 18.37
N SER A 4 -69.40 -37.11 18.69
CA SER A 4 -68.74 -35.78 18.79
C SER A 4 -67.23 -36.00 19.05
N CYS A 5 -66.41 -34.97 18.81
CA CYS A 5 -64.96 -34.85 18.91
C CYS A 5 -64.36 -34.95 20.34
N GLY A 6 -63.05 -35.25 20.41
CA GLY A 6 -62.17 -34.95 21.55
C GLY A 6 -60.70 -35.03 21.12
N GLY A 7 -59.99 -33.91 21.19
CA GLY A 7 -58.60 -33.77 20.74
C GLY A 7 -57.62 -33.57 21.90
N ASP A 8 -56.35 -33.92 21.66
CA ASP A 8 -55.22 -33.62 22.55
C ASP A 8 -54.20 -32.73 21.86
N ASN A 9 -53.76 -31.75 22.63
CA ASN A 9 -53.14 -30.48 22.25
C ASN A 9 -51.62 -30.61 22.06
N ALA A 10 -51.13 -30.59 20.82
CA ALA A 10 -49.73 -30.40 20.52
C ALA A 10 -49.37 -28.92 20.67
N THR A 11 -48.62 -28.57 21.72
CA THR A 11 -48.10 -27.21 21.90
C THR A 11 -46.95 -26.98 20.93
N SER A 12 -47.25 -26.37 19.79
CA SER A 12 -46.26 -25.86 18.83
C SER A 12 -45.69 -24.55 19.37
N ALA A 13 -44.39 -24.52 19.65
CA ALA A 13 -43.69 -23.30 20.02
C ALA A 13 -43.62 -22.35 18.81
N ASN A 14 -44.08 -21.11 19.00
CA ASN A 14 -44.08 -20.07 17.99
C ASN A 14 -42.63 -19.56 17.74
N PRO A 15 -42.12 -19.51 16.51
CA PRO A 15 -40.78 -18.96 16.24
C PRO A 15 -40.80 -17.44 16.40
N THR A 16 -39.85 -16.91 17.17
CA THR A 16 -39.64 -15.46 17.33
C THR A 16 -39.11 -14.85 16.04
N PRO A 17 -39.62 -13.70 15.57
CA PRO A 17 -39.06 -13.00 14.40
C PRO A 17 -37.62 -12.54 14.66
N ALA A 18 -36.69 -12.87 13.76
CA ALA A 18 -35.32 -12.38 13.81
C ALA A 18 -35.29 -10.87 13.49
N THR A 19 -34.68 -10.07 14.36
CA THR A 19 -34.40 -8.65 14.12
C THR A 19 -33.32 -8.52 13.04
N PRO A 20 -33.46 -7.61 12.04
CA PRO A 20 -32.44 -7.47 11.01
C PRO A 20 -31.17 -6.86 11.60
N THR A 21 -30.03 -7.48 11.34
CA THR A 21 -28.70 -6.94 11.68
C THR A 21 -28.52 -5.59 10.96
N PRO A 22 -28.07 -4.53 11.65
CA PRO A 22 -27.71 -3.27 11.01
C PRO A 22 -26.66 -3.50 9.92
N ALA A 23 -26.86 -2.91 8.74
CA ALA A 23 -25.87 -2.96 7.67
C ALA A 23 -24.54 -2.34 8.16
N PRO A 24 -23.38 -2.91 7.79
CA PRO A 24 -22.09 -2.33 8.14
C PRO A 24 -22.00 -0.88 7.66
N ALA A 25 -21.63 0.04 8.56
CA ALA A 25 -21.36 1.42 8.19
C ALA A 25 -20.19 1.45 7.20
N THR A 26 -20.34 2.17 6.09
CA THR A 26 -19.24 2.37 5.14
C THR A 26 -18.14 3.18 5.79
N SER A 27 -16.94 2.58 5.90
CA SER A 27 -15.75 3.29 6.36
C SER A 27 -15.47 4.49 5.44
N PRO A 28 -15.07 5.66 5.97
CA PRO A 28 -14.75 6.80 5.13
C PRO A 28 -13.57 6.46 4.22
N THR A 29 -13.67 6.84 2.95
CA THR A 29 -12.56 6.74 1.99
C THR A 29 -11.42 7.65 2.48
N PRO A 30 -10.18 7.13 2.65
CA PRO A 30 -9.04 7.97 2.98
C PRO A 30 -8.87 9.09 1.95
N ALA A 31 -8.61 10.31 2.40
CA ALA A 31 -8.28 11.41 1.50
C ALA A 31 -7.03 11.05 0.69
N ALA A 32 -7.05 11.33 -0.61
CA ALA A 32 -5.87 11.14 -1.46
C ALA A 32 -4.74 12.06 -0.97
N PHE A 33 -3.52 11.53 -0.89
CA PHE A 33 -2.36 12.34 -0.58
C PHE A 33 -2.08 13.30 -1.74
N SER A 34 -1.87 14.58 -1.39
CA SER A 34 -1.35 15.60 -2.30
C SER A 34 0.00 16.05 -1.77
N CYS A 35 1.03 16.01 -2.62
CA CYS A 35 2.35 16.51 -2.28
C CYS A 35 2.24 17.99 -1.80
N PRO A 36 2.65 18.33 -0.58
CA PRO A 36 2.50 19.68 -0.04
C PRO A 36 3.56 20.66 -0.57
N LEU A 37 4.57 20.17 -1.29
CA LEU A 37 5.64 20.99 -1.84
C LEU A 37 5.19 21.67 -3.14
N PRO A 38 5.65 22.90 -3.42
CA PRO A 38 5.38 23.52 -4.71
C PRO A 38 5.98 22.70 -5.86
N PRO A 39 5.43 22.81 -7.08
CA PRO A 39 6.01 22.16 -8.25
C PRO A 39 7.47 22.58 -8.44
N SER A 40 8.33 21.64 -8.84
CA SER A 40 9.71 21.95 -9.20
C SER A 40 9.84 22.34 -10.67
N SER A 41 11.00 22.90 -11.03
CA SER A 41 11.29 23.44 -12.37
C SER A 41 11.53 22.36 -13.44
N ASN A 42 11.51 21.06 -13.11
CA ASN A 42 11.80 19.93 -14.00
C ASN A 42 13.15 19.91 -14.74
N PRO A 43 14.28 20.48 -14.24
CA PRO A 43 15.56 20.21 -14.86
C PRO A 43 16.01 18.79 -14.49
N THR A 44 15.98 17.85 -15.44
CA THR A 44 16.58 16.51 -15.27
C THR A 44 18.10 16.50 -15.48
N ASP A 45 18.67 17.64 -15.86
CA ASP A 45 20.03 17.71 -16.43
C ASP A 45 21.15 17.67 -15.37
N ASN A 46 20.80 17.72 -14.08
CA ASN A 46 21.74 17.75 -12.95
C ASN A 46 21.54 16.58 -11.98
N CYS A 47 21.56 15.35 -12.50
CA CYS A 47 21.55 14.13 -11.69
C CYS A 47 22.95 13.52 -11.59
N PHE A 48 23.33 13.06 -10.40
CA PHE A 48 24.65 12.49 -10.12
C PHE A 48 24.58 11.32 -9.15
N GLU A 49 25.61 10.48 -9.13
CA GLU A 49 25.78 9.43 -8.13
C GLU A 49 26.31 10.05 -6.83
N GLY A 50 25.39 10.41 -5.93
CA GLY A 50 25.69 10.86 -4.56
C GLY A 50 25.44 9.78 -3.49
N GLU A 51 25.47 10.17 -2.22
CA GLU A 51 25.09 9.32 -1.09
C GLU A 51 23.59 9.48 -0.76
N PRO A 52 22.84 8.40 -0.52
CA PRO A 52 21.41 8.49 -0.22
C PRO A 52 21.14 9.14 1.14
N GLN A 53 20.40 10.24 1.15
CA GLN A 53 19.89 10.94 2.32
C GLN A 53 18.49 10.46 2.74
N LEU A 54 17.69 9.93 1.81
CA LEU A 54 16.31 9.48 2.06
C LEU A 54 16.18 7.96 2.22
N GLY A 55 17.29 7.22 2.24
CA GLY A 55 17.30 5.77 2.31
C GLY A 55 16.58 5.17 3.53
N SER A 56 16.61 5.85 4.68
CA SER A 56 15.87 5.38 5.86
C SER A 56 14.35 5.37 5.65
N LEU A 57 13.81 6.36 4.93
CA LEU A 57 12.37 6.43 4.62
C LEU A 57 11.97 5.29 3.68
N VAL A 58 12.77 5.06 2.64
CA VAL A 58 12.55 4.01 1.64
C VAL A 58 12.62 2.62 2.27
N ASN A 59 13.64 2.36 3.08
CA ASN A 59 13.81 1.07 3.74
C ASN A 59 12.65 0.79 4.71
N THR A 60 12.27 1.78 5.53
CA THR A 60 11.16 1.66 6.48
C THR A 60 9.83 1.42 5.75
N ALA A 61 9.58 2.13 4.64
CA ALA A 61 8.38 1.92 3.82
C ALA A 61 8.32 0.49 3.27
N ILE A 62 9.42 -0.02 2.72
CA ILE A 62 9.48 -1.39 2.18
C ILE A 62 9.25 -2.42 3.29
N ASP A 63 9.91 -2.26 4.45
CA ASP A 63 9.76 -3.18 5.59
C ASP A 63 8.32 -3.22 6.10
N HIS A 64 7.69 -2.05 6.23
CA HIS A 64 6.29 -1.96 6.64
C HIS A 64 5.35 -2.61 5.61
N VAL A 65 5.57 -2.41 4.31
CA VAL A 65 4.75 -3.04 3.26
C VAL A 65 4.89 -4.56 3.28
N ILE A 66 6.11 -5.10 3.45
CA ILE A 66 6.32 -6.55 3.57
C ILE A 66 5.55 -7.11 4.77
N ALA A 67 5.62 -6.43 5.92
CA ALA A 67 4.94 -6.87 7.13
C ALA A 67 3.41 -6.75 7.06
N ALA A 68 2.89 -5.64 6.50
CA ALA A 68 1.47 -5.32 6.51
C ALA A 68 0.69 -5.94 5.34
N ARG A 69 1.37 -6.26 4.23
CA ARG A 69 0.77 -6.77 2.99
C ARG A 69 1.52 -8.02 2.48
N PRO A 70 1.65 -9.09 3.29
CA PRO A 70 2.43 -10.26 2.92
C PRO A 70 1.89 -10.97 1.66
N GLU A 71 0.62 -10.78 1.31
CA GLU A 71 -0.01 -11.36 0.12
C GLU A 71 0.55 -10.79 -1.21
N LEU A 72 1.28 -9.66 -1.17
CA LEU A 72 1.98 -9.12 -2.33
C LEU A 72 3.27 -9.88 -2.65
N PHE A 73 3.67 -10.83 -1.81
CA PHE A 73 4.97 -11.49 -1.85
C PHE A 73 4.88 -13.00 -1.74
N ASN A 74 5.82 -13.70 -2.37
CA ASN A 74 6.15 -15.07 -2.03
C ASN A 74 7.30 -15.04 -1.02
N LEU A 75 6.95 -15.16 0.27
CA LEU A 75 7.90 -15.09 1.38
C LEU A 75 8.80 -16.33 1.52
N THR A 76 8.56 -17.37 0.71
CA THR A 76 9.39 -18.59 0.70
C THR A 76 10.43 -18.59 -0.41
N GLU A 77 10.24 -17.77 -1.46
CA GLU A 77 11.19 -17.59 -2.55
C GLU A 77 12.01 -16.33 -2.28
N LEU A 78 13.22 -16.53 -1.76
CA LEU A 78 14.09 -15.44 -1.32
C LEU A 78 15.32 -15.29 -2.23
N ASN A 79 15.73 -14.05 -2.49
CA ASN A 79 17.01 -13.72 -3.11
C ASN A 79 17.75 -12.71 -2.22
N GLY A 80 18.86 -13.12 -1.62
CA GLY A 80 19.60 -12.29 -0.66
C GLY A 80 18.73 -11.82 0.52
N GLY A 81 17.80 -12.66 0.96
CA GLY A 81 16.83 -12.34 2.03
C GLY A 81 15.62 -11.50 1.60
N ASN A 82 15.54 -11.10 0.32
CA ASN A 82 14.42 -10.35 -0.21
C ASN A 82 13.37 -11.27 -0.84
N PRO A 83 12.08 -11.12 -0.52
CA PRO A 83 11.04 -11.98 -1.10
C PRO A 83 10.77 -11.65 -2.56
N ARG A 84 10.26 -12.64 -3.29
CA ARG A 84 9.71 -12.47 -4.63
C ARG A 84 8.43 -11.64 -4.56
N VAL A 85 8.29 -10.62 -5.40
CA VAL A 85 7.06 -9.83 -5.55
C VAL A 85 6.11 -10.58 -6.47
N LEU A 86 4.88 -10.80 -6.02
CA LEU A 86 3.80 -11.46 -6.77
C LEU A 86 2.94 -10.44 -7.54
N ASP A 87 2.67 -9.31 -6.91
CA ASP A 87 1.93 -8.19 -7.49
C ASP A 87 2.83 -6.96 -7.50
N ARG A 88 3.38 -6.66 -8.67
CA ARG A 88 4.26 -5.51 -8.86
C ARG A 88 3.54 -4.21 -8.57
N ASP A 89 2.43 -3.97 -9.24
CA ASP A 89 1.79 -2.65 -9.19
C ASP A 89 1.23 -2.41 -7.78
N GLY A 90 0.69 -3.45 -7.13
CA GLY A 90 0.29 -3.41 -5.73
C GLY A 90 1.45 -3.09 -4.77
N TYR A 91 2.61 -3.74 -4.94
CA TYR A 91 3.81 -3.45 -4.15
C TYR A 91 4.31 -2.01 -4.32
N TRP A 92 4.42 -1.55 -5.57
CA TRP A 92 4.92 -0.21 -5.86
C TRP A 92 3.99 0.89 -5.32
N GLN A 93 2.68 0.74 -5.48
CA GLN A 93 1.70 1.68 -4.91
C GLN A 93 1.68 1.63 -3.38
N ALA A 94 1.87 0.45 -2.77
CA ALA A 94 1.93 0.32 -1.31
C ALA A 94 3.16 1.03 -0.74
N VAL A 95 4.34 0.88 -1.35
CA VAL A 95 5.57 1.58 -0.93
C VAL A 95 5.41 3.09 -1.11
N LYS A 96 4.85 3.53 -2.24
CA LYS A 96 4.51 4.93 -2.49
C LYS A 96 3.64 5.51 -1.38
N GLY A 97 2.53 4.82 -1.05
CA GLY A 97 1.61 5.26 -0.01
C GLY A 97 2.26 5.34 1.37
N GLU A 98 3.20 4.44 1.69
CA GLU A 98 3.90 4.47 2.97
C GLU A 98 4.94 5.59 3.09
N LEU A 99 5.57 5.97 1.98
CA LEU A 99 6.41 7.16 1.91
C LEU A 99 5.60 8.45 2.06
N GLU A 100 4.40 8.48 1.47
CA GLU A 100 3.49 9.63 1.56
C GLU A 100 2.96 9.83 2.99
N LYS A 101 2.69 8.74 3.72
CA LYS A 101 2.37 8.82 5.16
C LYS A 101 3.53 9.35 6.00
N GLN A 102 4.77 9.16 5.55
CA GLN A 102 5.97 9.75 6.15
C GLN A 102 6.19 11.22 5.72
N GLY A 103 5.29 11.79 4.91
CA GLY A 103 5.34 13.18 4.45
C GLY A 103 6.21 13.40 3.21
N ALA A 104 6.72 12.34 2.58
CA ALA A 104 7.52 12.47 1.37
C ALA A 104 6.64 12.58 0.11
N CYS A 105 7.06 13.40 -0.84
CA CYS A 105 6.48 13.43 -2.17
C CYS A 105 7.12 12.37 -3.06
N THR A 106 6.30 11.68 -3.86
CA THR A 106 6.76 10.55 -4.65
C THR A 106 6.17 10.54 -6.07
N ILE A 107 6.94 10.03 -7.04
CA ILE A 107 6.47 9.72 -8.40
C ILE A 107 7.01 8.35 -8.80
N ILE A 108 6.15 7.50 -9.35
CA ILE A 108 6.58 6.24 -9.98
C ILE A 108 6.82 6.50 -11.46
N GLN A 109 8.05 6.25 -11.92
CA GLN A 109 8.45 6.36 -13.31
C GLN A 109 8.91 5.01 -13.84
N LYS A 110 8.10 4.30 -14.63
CA LYS A 110 8.43 3.02 -15.31
C LYS A 110 9.17 1.98 -14.43
N GLU A 111 10.47 2.15 -14.20
CA GLU A 111 11.36 1.26 -13.43
C GLU A 111 11.96 1.90 -12.16
N GLU A 112 11.60 3.15 -11.82
CA GLU A 112 12.17 3.89 -10.69
C GLU A 112 11.10 4.63 -9.87
N LEU A 113 11.33 4.72 -8.57
CA LEU A 113 10.56 5.51 -7.63
C LEU A 113 11.36 6.76 -7.27
N ALA A 114 10.82 7.92 -7.62
CA ALA A 114 11.35 9.21 -7.25
C ALA A 114 10.80 9.61 -5.87
N ILE A 115 11.67 10.11 -4.98
CA ILE A 115 11.29 10.60 -3.65
C ILE A 115 11.95 11.94 -3.34
N LYS A 116 11.19 12.88 -2.77
CA LYS A 116 11.70 14.14 -2.21
C LYS A 116 10.98 14.51 -0.92
N ASN A 117 11.68 15.16 0.00
CA ASN A 117 11.10 15.76 1.21
C ASN A 117 11.22 17.30 1.22
N ASN A 118 11.90 17.87 0.24
CA ASN A 118 12.00 19.30 -0.06
C ASN A 118 12.28 19.47 -1.57
N ASN A 119 12.42 20.70 -2.07
CA ASN A 119 12.72 20.95 -3.49
C ASN A 119 14.22 21.14 -3.79
N ALA A 120 15.10 21.00 -2.81
CA ALA A 120 16.55 21.10 -3.03
C ALA A 120 17.11 19.88 -3.76
N PHE A 121 16.50 18.71 -3.60
CA PHE A 121 16.88 17.49 -4.31
C PHE A 121 15.75 16.47 -4.32
N ASN A 122 15.85 15.50 -5.24
CA ASN A 122 15.13 14.24 -5.13
C ASN A 122 16.07 13.06 -5.39
N GLU A 123 15.71 11.90 -4.87
CA GLU A 123 16.44 10.64 -5.13
C GLU A 123 15.61 9.71 -6.00
N GLN A 124 16.30 8.93 -6.83
CA GLN A 124 15.73 7.84 -7.62
C GLN A 124 16.09 6.50 -6.97
N TRP A 125 15.08 5.65 -6.79
CA TRP A 125 15.22 4.34 -6.17
C TRP A 125 14.65 3.23 -7.04
N ASN A 126 15.36 2.12 -7.09
CA ASN A 126 14.91 0.89 -7.72
C ASN A 126 14.49 -0.09 -6.62
N ILE A 127 13.18 -0.27 -6.44
CA ILE A 127 12.60 -1.03 -5.31
C ILE A 127 12.32 -2.50 -5.64
N GLN A 128 12.57 -2.90 -6.89
CA GLN A 128 12.40 -4.27 -7.38
C GLN A 128 13.52 -4.60 -8.37
N THR A 129 13.98 -5.86 -8.39
CA THR A 129 14.90 -6.34 -9.43
C THR A 129 14.14 -6.68 -10.71
N SER A 130 14.82 -6.74 -11.86
CA SER A 130 14.23 -7.26 -13.10
C SER A 130 13.79 -8.71 -13.00
N ALA A 131 14.38 -9.49 -12.07
CA ALA A 131 13.97 -10.85 -11.74
C ALA A 131 12.72 -10.90 -10.82
N GLY A 132 12.18 -9.76 -10.41
CA GLY A 132 10.94 -9.66 -9.64
C GLY A 132 11.08 -9.71 -8.12
N PHE A 133 12.29 -9.67 -7.58
CA PHE A 133 12.53 -9.67 -6.13
C PHE A 133 12.55 -8.25 -5.55
N VAL A 134 12.15 -8.10 -4.29
CA VAL A 134 12.32 -6.83 -3.56
C VAL A 134 13.79 -6.37 -3.65
N ARG A 135 13.98 -5.06 -3.81
CA ARG A 135 15.30 -4.41 -3.86
C ARG A 135 15.27 -3.13 -3.04
N ARG A 136 16.41 -2.76 -2.47
CA ARG A 136 16.64 -1.45 -1.82
C ARG A 136 17.84 -0.80 -2.46
N ARG A 137 17.69 -0.23 -3.65
CA ARG A 137 18.82 0.29 -4.41
C ARG A 137 18.61 1.75 -4.80
N TYR A 138 19.42 2.61 -4.21
CA TYR A 138 19.64 3.96 -4.68
C TYR A 138 20.20 3.96 -6.10
N VAL A 139 19.77 4.91 -6.92
CA VAL A 139 20.24 5.09 -8.30
C VAL A 139 20.99 6.41 -8.46
N THR A 140 20.35 7.53 -8.12
CA THR A 140 20.92 8.86 -8.33
C THR A 140 20.21 9.91 -7.47
N THR A 141 20.87 11.04 -7.25
CA THR A 141 20.31 12.26 -6.69
C THR A 141 20.28 13.33 -7.77
N CYS A 142 19.17 14.06 -7.90
CA CYS A 142 19.04 15.19 -8.81
C CYS A 142 18.89 16.49 -8.02
N THR A 143 19.61 17.53 -8.44
CA THR A 143 19.60 18.86 -7.78
C THR A 143 19.42 20.01 -8.79
N PRO A 144 18.39 20.87 -8.66
CA PRO A 144 17.29 20.78 -7.69
C PRO A 144 16.43 19.53 -7.92
N ALA A 145 15.45 19.28 -7.03
CA ALA A 145 14.44 18.25 -7.32
C ALA A 145 13.79 18.55 -8.68
N TRP A 146 13.64 17.56 -9.55
CA TRP A 146 13.04 17.80 -10.87
C TRP A 146 11.49 17.85 -10.78
N PHE A 147 10.86 17.00 -9.97
CA PHE A 147 9.42 17.09 -9.68
C PHE A 147 9.13 17.86 -8.41
#